data_AF-A0A4Q3TNP3-F1
#
_entry.id   AF-A0A4Q3TNP3-F1
#
_cell.length_a   1.000
_cell.length_b   1.000
_cell.length_c   1.000
_cell.angle_alpha   90.00
_cell.angle_beta   90.00
_cell.angle_gamma   90.00
#
_symmetry.space_group_name_H-M   'P 1'
#
loop_
_entity.id
_entity.type
_entity.pdbx_description
1 polymer ?
#
loop_
_entity_poly.entity_id
_entity_poly.type
_entity_poly.pdbx_seq_one_letter_code
_entity_poly.pdbx_strand_id
1 'polypeptide(L)'
;MSISKWLFGRESAAAKSDPKAGPSKLAFPPSQNSSHGAESPQAVRKELLRLVLRETLKYNGFPGSWVTAEALVATSSRREAGIHVRLLVKHWDARFPEYMVAFQHNFETRLLTLDPLAGNWLMGVSWQYDLPAEAQWPSLPAPATWAEAVPEEPEEAMIPQATVVSRRTKADLEREMAEEDKRFRVSGTDFQPTEAFDPGSRAGGAFGATEPAPLR
;
A
#
# COMPACT_ATOMS: atom_id res chain seq x y z
N MET A 1 -11.42 45.49 0.30
CA MET A 1 -11.97 44.97 -0.97
C MET A 1 -11.94 43.44 -0.82
N SER A 2 -12.96 42.68 -0.37
CA SER A 2 -14.36 42.54 -0.81
C SER A 2 -14.42 42.36 -2.34
N ILE A 3 -14.95 41.30 -2.97
CA ILE A 3 -16.14 40.47 -2.69
C ILE A 3 -16.01 39.11 -3.42
N SER A 4 -16.51 38.05 -2.79
CA SER A 4 -16.80 36.70 -3.29
C SER A 4 -17.77 36.63 -4.49
N LYS A 5 -17.98 35.41 -5.03
CA LYS A 5 -19.21 34.97 -5.77
C LYS A 5 -19.18 35.35 -7.25
N TRP A 6 -19.44 34.47 -8.22
CA TRP A 6 -20.65 33.69 -8.57
C TRP A 6 -20.23 32.61 -9.61
N LEU A 7 -20.61 31.33 -9.64
CA LEU A 7 -21.91 30.62 -9.56
C LEU A 7 -22.94 31.04 -10.62
N PHE A 8 -23.23 30.09 -11.53
CA PHE A 8 -24.38 30.01 -12.45
C PHE A 8 -24.53 31.10 -13.53
N GLY A 9 -24.07 30.77 -14.74
CA GLY A 9 -24.55 31.37 -15.99
C GLY A 9 -25.44 30.36 -16.72
N ARG A 10 -26.75 30.47 -16.50
CA ARG A 10 -27.80 29.84 -17.30
C ARG A 10 -28.49 30.98 -18.03
N GLU A 11 -28.27 31.14 -19.33
CA GLU A 11 -29.16 31.93 -20.18
C GLU A 11 -29.28 31.27 -21.55
N SER A 12 -30.52 30.95 -21.90
CA SER A 12 -30.95 30.51 -23.21
C SER A 12 -31.04 31.70 -24.16
N ALA A 13 -30.48 31.58 -25.35
CA ALA A 13 -30.85 32.37 -26.50
C ALA A 13 -31.20 31.43 -27.66
N ALA A 14 -32.43 31.56 -28.16
CA ALA A 14 -32.96 30.83 -29.29
C ALA A 14 -32.46 31.44 -30.61
N ALA A 15 -32.03 30.60 -31.55
CA ALA A 15 -31.98 30.93 -32.97
C ALA A 15 -32.22 29.66 -33.81
N LYS A 16 -33.12 29.79 -34.78
CA LYS A 16 -33.72 28.75 -35.62
C LYS A 16 -32.79 28.27 -36.75
N SER A 17 -32.79 26.96 -37.04
CA SER A 17 -32.63 26.42 -38.40
C SER A 17 -33.04 24.94 -38.47
N ASP A 18 -34.08 24.63 -39.26
CA ASP A 18 -34.53 23.28 -39.66
C ASP A 18 -33.76 22.78 -40.93
N PRO A 19 -33.98 21.56 -41.46
CA PRO A 19 -33.16 20.38 -41.16
C PRO A 19 -32.49 19.77 -42.41
N LYS A 20 -31.39 19.03 -42.25
CA LYS A 20 -30.89 18.13 -43.31
C LYS A 20 -30.72 16.72 -42.76
N ALA A 21 -31.57 15.84 -43.28
CA ALA A 21 -31.62 14.42 -42.98
C ALA A 21 -30.29 13.71 -43.31
N GLY A 22 -29.79 12.96 -42.34
CA GLY A 22 -28.76 11.93 -42.50
C GLY A 22 -29.06 10.78 -41.53
N PRO A 23 -29.02 9.51 -41.98
CA PRO A 23 -29.39 8.37 -41.15
C PRO A 23 -28.34 8.13 -40.06
N SER A 24 -28.66 8.55 -38.84
CA SER A 24 -27.82 8.32 -37.65
C SER A 24 -28.00 6.88 -37.16
N LYS A 25 -26.91 6.11 -37.26
CA LYS A 25 -26.78 4.80 -36.63
C LYS A 25 -26.92 4.98 -35.12
N LEU A 26 -27.90 4.30 -34.52
CA LEU A 26 -28.06 4.17 -33.08
C LEU A 26 -26.84 3.43 -32.50
N ALA A 27 -25.81 4.18 -32.11
CA ALA A 27 -24.75 3.71 -31.24
C ALA A 27 -25.03 4.27 -29.85
N PHE A 28 -25.46 3.39 -28.94
CA PHE A 28 -25.55 3.68 -27.52
C PHE A 28 -24.12 3.91 -26.97
N PRO A 29 -23.80 5.06 -26.36
CA PRO A 29 -22.57 5.17 -25.59
C PRO A 29 -22.70 4.30 -24.33
N PRO A 30 -21.65 3.56 -23.91
CA PRO A 30 -21.65 2.96 -22.59
C PRO A 30 -21.67 4.08 -21.54
N SER A 31 -22.83 4.25 -20.92
CA SER A 31 -23.01 5.07 -19.72
C SER A 31 -22.20 4.42 -18.59
N GLN A 32 -20.95 4.86 -18.41
CA GLN A 32 -20.24 4.68 -17.16
C GLN A 32 -20.29 6.01 -16.40
N ASN A 33 -20.67 5.93 -15.14
CA ASN A 33 -20.83 7.00 -14.15
C ASN A 33 -22.18 7.72 -14.14
N SER A 34 -23.22 7.00 -13.72
CA SER A 34 -24.37 7.61 -13.05
C SER A 34 -24.96 6.65 -12.01
N SER A 35 -24.25 6.47 -10.89
CA SER A 35 -24.84 5.97 -9.64
C SER A 35 -25.06 7.14 -8.67
N HIS A 36 -25.96 8.03 -9.06
CA HIS A 36 -26.58 9.01 -8.17
C HIS A 36 -28.09 8.71 -8.15
N GLY A 37 -28.50 7.88 -7.20
CA GLY A 37 -29.88 7.47 -7.00
C GLY A 37 -29.94 6.14 -6.25
N ALA A 38 -30.34 6.19 -4.98
CA ALA A 38 -30.11 5.20 -3.91
C ALA A 38 -28.68 5.22 -3.35
N GLU A 39 -28.53 5.57 -2.07
CA GLU A 39 -27.24 5.46 -1.38
C GLU A 39 -26.78 4.01 -1.45
N SER A 40 -25.74 3.75 -2.24
CA SER A 40 -25.18 2.40 -2.31
C SER A 40 -24.79 1.95 -0.89
N PRO A 41 -24.92 0.66 -0.53
CA PRO A 41 -24.51 0.16 0.80
C PRO A 41 -23.06 0.54 1.16
N GLN A 42 -22.22 0.71 0.13
CA GLN A 42 -20.84 1.20 0.27
C GLN A 42 -20.79 2.65 0.74
N ALA A 43 -21.65 3.54 0.27
CA ALA A 43 -21.72 4.93 0.72
C ALA A 43 -22.10 5.01 2.20
N VAL A 44 -23.11 4.24 2.62
CA VAL A 44 -23.53 4.16 4.03
C VAL A 44 -22.40 3.67 4.93
N ARG A 45 -21.69 2.60 4.52
CA ARG A 45 -20.52 2.09 5.26
C ARG A 45 -19.42 3.14 5.38
N LYS A 46 -19.16 3.92 4.32
CA LYS A 46 -18.18 5.01 4.35
C LYS A 46 -18.55 6.09 5.37
N GLU A 47 -19.82 6.50 5.41
CA GLU A 47 -20.27 7.47 6.42
C GLU A 47 -20.21 6.90 7.83
N LEU A 48 -20.58 5.63 8.02
CA LEU A 48 -20.44 4.94 9.29
C LEU A 48 -18.99 4.94 9.78
N LEU A 49 -18.03 4.62 8.91
CA LEU A 49 -16.60 4.64 9.24
C LEU A 49 -16.13 6.02 9.68
N ARG A 50 -16.56 7.09 8.98
CA ARG A 50 -16.22 8.47 9.37
C ARG A 50 -16.87 8.87 10.70
N LEU A 51 -18.12 8.47 10.93
CA LEU A 51 -18.83 8.70 12.18
C LEU A 51 -18.10 8.00 13.34
N VAL A 52 -17.81 6.71 13.21
CA VAL A 52 -17.12 5.92 14.24
C VAL A 52 -15.75 6.51 14.52
N LEU A 53 -14.98 6.89 13.50
CA LEU A 53 -13.68 7.53 13.70
C LEU A 53 -13.83 8.84 14.50
N ARG A 54 -14.77 9.71 14.11
CA ARG A 54 -15.01 10.98 14.80
C ARG A 54 -15.39 10.78 16.26
N GLU A 55 -16.29 9.85 16.56
CA GLU A 55 -16.68 9.54 17.93
C GLU A 55 -15.54 8.90 18.72
N THR A 56 -14.70 8.08 18.08
CA THR A 56 -13.52 7.48 18.72
C THR A 56 -12.49 8.54 19.08
N LEU A 57 -12.20 9.49 18.18
CA LEU A 57 -11.31 10.62 18.47
C LEU A 57 -11.86 11.47 19.63
N LYS A 58 -13.14 11.85 19.55
CA LYS A 58 -13.80 12.65 20.58
C LYS A 58 -13.80 11.97 21.95
N TYR A 59 -14.08 10.67 22.00
CA TYR A 59 -14.12 9.92 23.26
C TYR A 59 -12.75 9.80 23.92
N ASN A 60 -11.68 9.66 23.14
CA ASN A 60 -10.31 9.54 23.65
C ASN A 60 -9.62 10.91 23.84
N GLY A 61 -10.31 12.03 23.57
CA GLY A 61 -9.77 13.38 23.73
C GLY A 61 -8.82 13.84 22.62
N PHE A 62 -8.78 13.15 21.48
CA PHE A 62 -7.98 13.56 20.33
C PHE A 62 -8.72 14.60 19.48
N PRO A 63 -8.03 15.62 18.95
CA PRO A 63 -8.62 16.55 17.99
C PRO A 63 -9.11 15.82 16.73
N GLY A 64 -10.32 16.17 16.26
CA GLY A 64 -10.93 15.55 15.08
C GLY A 64 -10.17 15.77 13.77
N SER A 65 -9.24 16.74 13.73
CA SER A 65 -8.38 17.02 12.59
C SER A 65 -7.12 16.15 12.52
N TRP A 66 -6.80 15.39 13.58
CA TRP A 66 -5.56 14.60 13.64
C TRP A 66 -5.59 13.37 12.76
N VAL A 67 -6.76 12.73 12.63
CA VAL A 67 -6.90 11.48 11.88
C VAL A 67 -8.10 11.56 10.96
N THR A 68 -7.94 11.14 9.71
CA THR A 68 -9.03 11.03 8.73
C THR A 68 -9.16 9.60 8.22
N ALA A 69 -10.39 9.13 7.97
CA ALA A 69 -10.65 7.80 7.41
C ALA A 69 -10.88 7.88 5.89
N GLU A 70 -10.11 7.09 5.15
CA GLU A 70 -10.32 6.81 3.74
C GLU A 70 -10.72 5.37 3.54
N ALA A 71 -11.85 5.17 2.86
CA ALA A 71 -12.38 3.84 2.56
C ALA A 71 -11.97 3.43 1.14
N LEU A 72 -11.09 2.45 1.07
CA LEU A 72 -10.61 1.85 -0.17
C LEU A 72 -11.47 0.62 -0.45
N VAL A 73 -12.18 0.62 -1.58
CA VAL A 73 -12.94 -0.55 -2.00
C VAL A 73 -11.95 -1.58 -2.52
N ALA A 74 -11.95 -2.76 -1.90
CA ALA A 74 -11.06 -3.85 -2.26
C ALA A 74 -11.88 -5.11 -2.53
N THR A 75 -11.38 -5.96 -3.41
CA THR A 75 -11.93 -7.28 -3.65
C THR A 75 -11.11 -8.31 -2.90
N SER A 76 -11.76 -9.11 -2.07
CA SER A 76 -11.14 -10.24 -1.38
C SER A 76 -10.78 -11.35 -2.38
N SER A 77 -9.88 -12.27 -1.99
CA SER A 77 -9.58 -13.49 -2.74
C SER A 77 -10.82 -14.36 -2.99
N ARG A 78 -11.82 -14.28 -2.10
CA ARG A 78 -13.14 -14.92 -2.24
C ARG A 78 -14.10 -14.17 -3.18
N ARG A 79 -13.63 -13.14 -3.89
CA ARG A 79 -14.41 -12.24 -4.77
C ARG A 79 -15.51 -11.43 -4.08
N GLU A 80 -15.50 -11.38 -2.75
CA GLU A 80 -16.40 -10.51 -1.99
C GLU A 80 -15.83 -9.09 -1.99
N ALA A 81 -16.67 -8.12 -2.34
CA ALA A 81 -16.31 -6.71 -2.31
C ALA A 81 -16.39 -6.18 -0.87
N GLY A 82 -15.24 -5.84 -0.32
CA GLY A 82 -15.09 -5.28 1.03
C GLY A 82 -14.50 -3.87 1.02
N ILE A 83 -14.34 -3.33 2.22
CA ILE A 83 -13.72 -2.04 2.45
C ILE A 83 -12.45 -2.28 3.28
N HIS A 84 -11.33 -1.77 2.77
CA HIS A 84 -10.13 -1.57 3.57
C HIS A 84 -10.10 -0.11 4.05
N VAL A 85 -9.94 0.10 5.35
CA VAL A 85 -9.93 1.45 5.94
C VAL A 85 -8.49 1.89 6.08
N ARG A 86 -8.16 3.03 5.51
CA ARG A 86 -6.89 3.71 5.73
C ARG A 86 -7.11 4.89 6.67
N LEU A 87 -6.45 4.86 7.81
CA LEU A 87 -6.42 5.95 8.78
C LEU A 87 -5.21 6.83 8.48
N LEU A 88 -5.46 8.06 8.02
CA LEU A 88 -4.42 9.03 7.69
C LEU A 88 -4.18 9.94 8.88
N VAL A 89 -2.98 9.88 9.43
CA VAL A 89 -2.50 10.75 10.50
C VAL A 89 -2.01 12.06 9.88
N LYS A 90 -2.72 13.15 10.18
CA LYS A 90 -2.47 14.52 9.67
C LYS A 90 -1.62 15.36 10.62
N HIS A 91 -1.47 14.92 11.86
CA HIS A 91 -0.71 15.63 12.89
C HIS A 91 0.16 14.66 13.67
N TRP A 92 1.42 15.05 13.90
CA TRP A 92 2.36 14.30 14.70
C TRP A 92 2.35 14.81 16.14
N ASP A 93 2.12 13.91 17.09
CA ASP A 93 2.35 14.10 18.52
C ASP A 93 3.10 12.87 19.03
N ALA A 94 4.16 13.06 19.80
CA ALA A 94 5.04 11.96 20.24
C ALA A 94 4.29 10.88 21.05
N ARG A 95 3.19 11.24 21.71
CA ARG A 95 2.38 10.31 22.51
C ARG A 95 1.44 9.48 21.65
N PHE A 96 1.04 9.97 20.47
CA PHE A 96 0.03 9.29 19.66
C PHE A 96 0.45 7.87 19.22
N PRO A 97 1.70 7.64 18.72
CA PRO A 97 2.19 6.31 18.38
C PRO A 97 2.04 5.25 19.48
N GLU A 98 2.24 5.65 20.75
CA GLU A 98 2.13 4.74 21.91
C GLU A 98 0.72 4.18 22.06
N TYR A 99 -0.31 4.91 21.62
CA TYR A 99 -1.71 4.54 21.77
C TYR A 99 -2.36 4.08 20.46
N MET A 100 -1.64 3.99 19.34
CA MET A 100 -2.24 3.66 18.03
C MET A 100 -2.98 2.32 18.03
N VAL A 101 -2.39 1.29 18.64
CA VAL A 101 -3.00 -0.05 18.71
C VAL A 101 -4.27 -0.03 19.56
N ALA A 102 -4.23 0.64 20.72
CA ALA A 102 -5.39 0.81 21.58
C ALA A 102 -6.50 1.63 20.90
N PHE A 103 -6.12 2.68 20.17
CA PHE A 103 -7.04 3.49 19.38
C PHE A 103 -7.72 2.67 18.28
N GLN A 104 -6.96 1.87 17.53
CA GLN A 104 -7.52 0.99 16.51
C GLN A 104 -8.51 -0.01 17.11
N HIS A 105 -8.15 -0.63 18.24
CA HIS A 105 -9.04 -1.55 18.93
C HIS A 105 -10.36 -0.87 19.38
N ASN A 106 -10.27 0.34 19.91
CA ASN A 106 -11.44 1.14 20.29
C ASN A 106 -12.32 1.49 19.09
N PHE A 107 -11.70 1.83 17.96
CA PHE A 107 -12.38 2.10 16.70
C PHE A 107 -13.14 0.86 16.19
N GLU A 108 -12.48 -0.29 16.12
CA GLU A 108 -13.06 -1.56 15.66
C GLU A 108 -14.20 -2.01 16.59
N THR A 109 -14.01 -1.93 17.91
CA THR A 109 -15.03 -2.28 18.90
C THR A 109 -16.29 -1.42 18.75
N ARG A 110 -16.11 -0.10 18.56
CA ARG A 110 -17.23 0.81 18.33
C ARG A 110 -17.92 0.57 17.01
N LEU A 111 -17.16 0.25 15.96
CA LEU A 111 -17.72 -0.10 14.66
C LEU A 111 -18.61 -1.34 14.77
N LEU A 112 -18.13 -2.41 15.41
CA LEU A 112 -18.91 -3.64 15.64
C LEU A 112 -20.13 -3.42 16.54
N THR A 113 -20.07 -2.44 17.44
CA THR A 113 -21.22 -2.06 18.27
C THR A 113 -22.33 -1.39 17.45
N LEU A 114 -21.98 -0.57 16.46
CA LEU A 114 -22.96 0.11 15.59
C LEU A 114 -23.42 -0.76 14.41
N ASP A 115 -22.53 -1.58 13.86
CA ASP A 115 -22.82 -2.54 12.79
C ASP A 115 -22.17 -3.90 13.10
N PRO A 116 -22.93 -4.84 13.68
CA PRO A 116 -22.44 -6.19 13.97
C PRO A 116 -22.02 -6.97 12.71
N LEU A 117 -22.49 -6.58 11.53
CA LEU A 117 -22.11 -7.20 10.25
C LEU A 117 -20.81 -6.63 9.69
N ALA A 118 -20.16 -5.67 10.38
CA ALA A 118 -18.90 -5.08 9.95
C ALA A 118 -17.78 -6.10 9.72
N GLY A 119 -17.75 -7.20 10.48
CA GLY A 119 -16.79 -8.29 10.26
C GLY A 119 -16.90 -8.97 8.88
N ASN A 120 -18.04 -8.85 8.20
CA ASN A 120 -18.25 -9.44 6.87
C ASN A 120 -17.78 -8.53 5.73
N TRP A 121 -17.57 -7.23 5.98
CA TRP A 121 -17.25 -6.27 4.92
C TRP A 121 -16.00 -5.43 5.20
N LEU A 122 -15.58 -5.28 6.46
CA LEU A 122 -14.32 -4.64 6.80
C LEU A 122 -13.18 -5.65 6.58
N MET A 123 -12.33 -5.38 5.60
CA MET A 123 -11.21 -6.27 5.26
C MET A 123 -9.99 -6.02 6.15
N GLY A 124 -9.86 -4.82 6.70
CA GLY A 124 -8.74 -4.45 7.54
C GLY A 124 -8.64 -2.94 7.76
N VAL A 125 -7.70 -2.59 8.64
CA VAL A 125 -7.33 -1.21 8.95
C VAL A 125 -5.83 -1.05 8.68
N SER A 126 -5.46 0.00 7.97
CA SER A 126 -4.06 0.41 7.81
C SER A 126 -3.85 1.84 8.27
N TRP A 127 -2.62 2.13 8.67
CA TRP A 127 -2.19 3.46 9.06
C TRP A 127 -1.31 4.07 7.97
N GLN A 128 -1.52 5.35 7.71
CA GLN A 128 -0.65 6.14 6.84
C GLN A 128 -0.40 7.49 7.52
N TYR A 129 0.83 7.97 7.44
CA TYR A 129 1.16 9.33 7.84
C TYR A 129 1.07 10.23 6.61
N ASP A 130 0.28 11.29 6.71
CA ASP A 130 0.16 12.35 5.71
C ASP A 130 0.36 13.68 6.42
N LEU A 131 1.62 13.88 6.82
CA LEU A 131 2.07 15.01 7.62
C LEU A 131 2.57 16.14 6.71
N PRO A 132 2.40 17.41 7.12
CA PRO A 132 3.04 18.52 6.43
C PRO A 132 4.56 18.40 6.51
N ALA A 133 5.27 18.97 5.53
CA ALA A 133 6.73 18.90 5.44
C ALA A 133 7.44 19.50 6.67
N GLU A 134 6.77 20.43 7.37
CA GLU A 134 7.26 21.11 8.56
C GLU A 134 7.00 20.36 9.88
N ALA A 135 6.43 19.14 9.84
CA ALA A 135 6.16 18.40 11.06
C ALA A 135 7.47 18.04 11.78
N GLN A 136 7.49 18.23 13.10
CA GLN A 136 8.66 18.00 13.93
C GLN A 136 8.60 16.57 14.50
N TRP A 137 9.22 15.62 13.81
CA TRP A 137 9.42 14.26 14.32
C TRP A 137 10.84 14.07 14.86
N PRO A 138 11.04 13.21 15.88
CA PRO A 138 12.36 12.98 16.46
C PRO A 138 13.30 12.32 15.46
N SER A 139 14.61 12.56 15.63
CA SER A 139 15.65 11.83 14.90
C SER A 139 15.62 10.36 15.28
N LEU A 140 15.95 9.49 14.33
CA LEU A 140 16.07 8.05 14.60
C LEU A 140 17.14 7.80 15.67
N PRO A 141 16.86 6.91 16.65
CA PRO A 141 17.89 6.51 17.61
C PRO A 141 19.01 5.75 16.89
N ALA A 142 20.19 5.71 17.50
CA ALA A 142 21.31 4.93 16.97
C ALA A 142 20.88 3.46 16.76
N PRO A 143 21.31 2.77 15.69
CA PRO A 143 20.89 1.39 15.41
C PRO A 143 21.10 0.41 16.57
N ALA A 144 22.15 0.64 17.37
CA ALA A 144 22.46 -0.15 18.57
C ALA A 144 21.33 -0.14 19.62
N THR A 145 20.47 0.88 19.62
CA THR A 145 19.30 0.96 20.51
C THR A 145 18.30 -0.18 20.28
N TRP A 146 18.28 -0.74 19.07
CA TRP A 146 17.39 -1.84 18.68
C TRP A 146 18.04 -3.22 18.79
N ALA A 147 19.37 -3.27 18.97
CA ALA A 147 20.07 -4.54 19.18
C ALA A 147 19.82 -4.97 20.63
N GLU A 148 19.26 -6.16 20.83
CA GLU A 148 19.26 -6.78 22.15
C GLU A 148 20.72 -6.89 22.63
N ALA A 149 21.01 -6.37 23.81
CA ALA A 149 22.28 -6.60 24.45
C ALA A 149 22.43 -8.12 24.61
N VAL A 150 23.34 -8.71 23.85
CA VAL A 150 23.80 -10.07 24.11
C VAL A 150 24.28 -10.04 25.56
N PRO A 151 23.73 -10.89 26.46
CA PRO A 151 24.15 -10.89 27.85
C PRO A 151 25.66 -11.11 27.90
N GLU A 152 26.41 -10.11 28.34
CA GLU A 152 27.80 -10.34 28.72
C GLU A 152 27.76 -11.20 29.97
N GLU A 153 28.14 -12.48 29.82
CA GLU A 153 28.48 -13.33 30.95
C GLU A 153 29.48 -12.58 31.83
N PRO A 154 29.32 -12.62 33.16
CA PRO A 154 30.17 -11.88 34.07
C PRO A 154 31.63 -12.29 33.85
N GLU A 155 32.49 -11.30 33.57
CA GLU A 155 33.94 -11.43 33.52
C GLU A 155 34.47 -11.95 34.87
N GLU A 156 34.50 -13.28 35.02
CA GLU A 156 35.33 -13.94 36.02
C GLU A 156 36.72 -14.15 35.41
N ALA A 157 37.63 -13.26 35.78
CA ALA A 157 39.08 -13.40 35.75
C ALA A 157 39.71 -14.05 34.49
N MET A 158 40.17 -13.19 33.59
CA MET A 158 41.47 -13.27 32.90
C MET A 158 42.08 -14.67 32.76
N ILE A 159 41.69 -15.38 31.69
CA ILE A 159 42.54 -16.35 31.00
C ILE A 159 42.52 -15.93 29.52
N PRO A 160 43.67 -15.73 28.84
CA PRO A 160 43.66 -15.40 27.43
C PRO A 160 43.32 -16.67 26.64
N GLN A 161 42.04 -17.02 26.57
CA GLN A 161 41.55 -17.93 25.54
C GLN A 161 41.11 -17.08 24.37
N ALA A 162 41.91 -17.16 23.31
CA ALA A 162 41.57 -16.64 22.00
C ALA A 162 40.22 -17.23 21.56
N THR A 163 39.15 -16.46 21.72
CA THR A 163 37.91 -16.73 21.02
C THR A 163 38.18 -16.52 19.54
N VAL A 164 38.45 -17.63 18.85
CA VAL A 164 38.48 -17.71 17.39
C VAL A 164 37.06 -17.47 16.92
N VAL A 165 36.63 -16.20 16.90
CA VAL A 165 35.74 -15.75 15.84
C VAL A 165 36.58 -15.96 14.60
N SER A 166 36.30 -17.05 13.88
CA SER A 166 36.93 -17.35 12.62
C SER A 166 36.66 -16.18 11.68
N ARG A 167 37.54 -15.17 11.71
CA ARG A 167 37.66 -14.15 10.68
C ARG A 167 38.10 -14.93 9.45
N ARG A 168 37.13 -15.51 8.74
CA ARG A 168 37.37 -16.12 7.42
C ARG A 168 38.00 -15.01 6.60
N THR A 169 39.30 -15.14 6.38
CA THR A 169 39.99 -14.20 5.53
C THR A 169 39.56 -14.48 4.10
N LYS A 170 39.66 -13.49 3.22
CA LYS A 170 39.38 -13.67 1.79
C LYS A 170 40.14 -14.87 1.20
N ALA A 171 41.35 -15.13 1.70
CA ALA A 171 42.17 -16.27 1.28
C ALA A 171 41.58 -17.62 1.71
N ASP A 172 40.94 -17.70 2.89
CA ASP A 172 40.27 -18.92 3.34
C ASP A 172 39.03 -19.20 2.47
N LEU A 173 38.29 -18.14 2.10
CA LEU A 173 37.15 -18.25 1.19
C LEU A 173 37.57 -18.69 -0.22
N GLU A 174 38.66 -18.13 -0.76
CA GLU A 174 39.20 -18.50 -2.07
C GLU A 174 39.69 -19.95 -2.11
N ARG A 175 40.23 -20.46 -0.99
CA ARG A 175 40.64 -21.86 -0.87
C ARG A 175 39.44 -22.80 -0.84
N GLU A 176 38.37 -22.42 -0.13
CA GLU A 176 37.12 -23.20 -0.04
C GLU A 176 36.40 -23.26 -1.40
N MET A 177 36.33 -22.13 -2.14
CA MET A 177 35.77 -22.10 -3.50
C MET A 177 36.59 -22.91 -4.52
N ALA A 178 37.92 -22.91 -4.40
CA ALA A 178 38.78 -23.74 -5.25
C ALA A 178 38.66 -25.24 -4.95
N GLU A 179 38.28 -25.61 -3.72
CA GLU A 179 37.99 -27.00 -3.36
C GLU A 179 36.61 -27.45 -3.83
N GLU A 180 35.60 -26.57 -3.78
CA GLU A 180 34.29 -26.86 -4.38
C GLU A 180 34.34 -26.99 -5.89
N ASP A 181 35.08 -26.13 -6.61
CA ASP A 181 35.25 -26.24 -8.07
C ASP A 181 35.93 -27.56 -8.49
N LYS A 182 36.88 -28.04 -7.68
CA LYS A 182 37.50 -29.36 -7.86
C LYS A 182 36.52 -30.50 -7.61
N ARG A 183 35.64 -30.38 -6.62
CA ARG A 183 34.59 -31.39 -6.36
C ARG A 183 33.57 -31.44 -7.49
N PHE A 184 33.19 -30.28 -8.05
CA PHE A 184 32.27 -30.19 -9.18
C PHE A 184 32.83 -30.81 -10.47
N ARG A 185 34.15 -30.77 -10.67
CA ARG A 185 34.82 -31.44 -11.79
C ARG A 185 34.97 -32.96 -11.64
N VAL A 186 35.00 -33.48 -10.40
CA VAL A 186 35.16 -34.93 -10.13
C VAL A 186 33.82 -35.67 -10.10
N SER A 187 32.73 -35.00 -9.73
CA SER A 187 31.38 -35.55 -9.87
C SER A 187 30.89 -35.35 -11.31
N GLY A 188 31.27 -36.27 -12.19
CA GLY A 188 30.72 -36.38 -13.55
C GLY A 188 29.23 -36.74 -13.51
N THR A 189 28.38 -35.76 -13.21
CA THR A 189 26.93 -35.85 -13.32
C THR A 189 26.45 -34.82 -14.33
N ASP A 190 25.92 -35.36 -15.43
CA ASP A 190 25.18 -34.74 -16.54
C ASP A 190 24.49 -33.41 -16.23
N PHE A 191 25.26 -32.32 -16.26
CA PHE A 191 24.71 -31.01 -16.51
C PHE A 191 24.81 -30.75 -18.01
N GLN A 192 23.71 -30.96 -18.73
CA GLN A 192 23.60 -30.47 -20.11
C GLN A 192 23.73 -28.94 -20.07
N PRO A 193 24.79 -28.36 -20.65
CA PRO A 193 24.88 -26.92 -20.80
C PRO A 193 23.64 -26.47 -21.56
N THR A 194 22.88 -25.52 -21.00
CA THR A 194 21.78 -24.91 -21.73
C THR A 194 22.36 -24.37 -23.03
N GLU A 195 21.95 -24.96 -24.15
CA GLU A 195 22.45 -24.59 -25.47
C GLU A 195 22.38 -23.06 -25.61
N ALA A 196 23.49 -22.48 -26.07
CA ALA A 196 23.53 -21.06 -26.37
C ALA A 196 22.39 -20.76 -27.35
N PHE A 197 21.55 -19.80 -26.99
CA PHE A 197 20.50 -19.29 -27.85
C PHE A 197 21.09 -18.90 -29.20
N ASP A 198 20.83 -19.72 -30.21
CA ASP A 198 21.20 -19.45 -31.60
C ASP A 198 20.13 -18.53 -32.21
N PRO A 199 20.46 -17.26 -32.51
CA PRO A 199 19.51 -16.33 -33.14
C PRO A 199 19.18 -16.71 -34.60
N GLY A 200 19.71 -17.82 -35.14
CA GLY A 200 19.47 -18.30 -36.51
C GLY A 200 18.35 -19.33 -36.67
N SER A 201 17.87 -20.01 -35.63
CA SER A 201 16.91 -21.10 -35.78
C SER A 201 15.45 -20.62 -35.75
N ARG A 202 14.99 -20.17 -36.92
CA ARG A 202 13.59 -19.81 -37.17
C ARG A 202 12.76 -21.08 -37.41
N ALA A 203 11.99 -21.51 -36.41
CA ALA A 203 10.82 -22.37 -36.62
C ALA A 203 9.75 -22.18 -35.52
N GLY A 204 8.69 -21.45 -35.87
CA GLY A 204 7.32 -21.70 -35.39
C GLY A 204 6.92 -21.18 -34.00
N GLY A 205 6.35 -19.97 -33.94
CA GLY A 205 5.61 -19.51 -32.76
C GLY A 205 5.35 -18.00 -32.79
N ALA A 206 4.22 -17.60 -33.37
CA ALA A 206 3.83 -16.20 -33.52
C ALA A 206 3.60 -15.52 -32.15
N PHE A 207 4.55 -14.68 -31.73
CA PHE A 207 4.29 -13.62 -30.75
C PHE A 207 4.11 -12.31 -31.51
N GLY A 208 2.88 -11.76 -31.47
CA GLY A 208 2.54 -10.49 -32.08
C GLY A 208 3.35 -9.34 -31.47
N ALA A 209 4.00 -8.57 -32.32
CA ALA A 209 4.66 -7.32 -31.95
C ALA A 209 3.61 -6.33 -31.42
N THR A 210 3.75 -5.89 -30.17
CA THR A 210 2.98 -4.77 -29.64
C THR A 210 3.72 -3.49 -30.02
N GLU A 211 3.15 -2.75 -30.95
CA GLU A 211 3.62 -1.46 -31.45
C GLU A 211 3.46 -0.38 -30.36
N PRO A 212 4.45 0.51 -30.12
CA PRO A 212 4.30 1.60 -29.17
C PRO A 212 3.42 2.72 -29.75
N ALA A 213 2.39 3.12 -28.99
CA ALA A 213 1.46 4.17 -29.37
C ALA A 213 2.13 5.56 -29.47
N PRO A 214 1.77 6.39 -30.46
CA PRO A 214 2.31 7.75 -30.60
C PRO A 214 1.73 8.69 -29.54
N LEU A 215 2.62 9.44 -28.89
CA LEU A 215 2.30 10.56 -28.01
C LEU A 215 1.61 11.67 -28.80
N ARG A 216 0.48 12.16 -28.29
CA ARG A 216 -0.09 13.48 -28.62
C ARG A 216 -0.19 14.31 -27.36
#